data_AF-A0A438KQF1-F1
#
_entry.id   AF-A0A438KQF1-F1
#
_cell.length_a   1.000
_cell.length_b   1.000
_cell.length_c   1.000
_cell.angle_alpha   90.00
_cell.angle_beta   90.00
_cell.angle_gamma   90.00
#
_symmetry.space_group_name_H-M   'P 1'
#
loop_
_entity.id
_entity.type
_entity.pdbx_description
1 polymer ?
#
loop_
_entity_poly.entity_id
_entity_poly.type
_entity_poly.pdbx_seq_one_letter_code
_entity_poly.pdbx_strand_id
1 'polypeptide(L)'
;MGDNVVARTFRALVESADQKFARVRDVPTYGRGPNHYFQKVFKAYTRLWQYQQENRLKLVEAGLQRWEIGEIASRIGQLYFGQYMRTSEARFLLESYIFYEAILNRGYFQGSKGSMKDLGVRFKELRFYARFLLVSLLLNRSEMVRVLVERFRALVDDCKVTFRVISLYISRKYMPSVVVADYSSELF
;
A
#
# COMPACT_ATOMS: atom_id res chain seq x y z
N MET A 1 -20.63 18.54 -15.37
CA MET A 1 -20.14 19.37 -14.24
C MET A 1 -20.15 18.62 -12.90
N GLY A 2 -21.12 17.74 -12.63
CA GLY A 2 -21.21 16.99 -11.36
C GLY A 2 -20.08 15.98 -11.09
N ASP A 3 -19.52 15.34 -12.12
CA ASP A 3 -18.50 14.28 -11.92
C ASP A 3 -17.16 14.82 -11.41
N ASN A 4 -16.84 16.07 -11.77
CA ASN A 4 -15.67 16.78 -11.23
C ASN A 4 -15.82 17.05 -9.73
N VAL A 5 -17.04 17.35 -9.25
CA VAL A 5 -17.32 17.57 -7.82
C VAL A 5 -17.13 16.27 -7.02
N VAL A 6 -17.58 15.14 -7.57
CA VAL A 6 -17.40 13.82 -6.93
C VAL A 6 -15.93 13.47 -6.78
N ALA A 7 -15.15 13.60 -7.87
CA ALA A 7 -13.72 13.30 -7.85
C ALA A 7 -12.91 14.25 -6.94
N ARG A 8 -13.28 15.54 -6.86
CA ARG A 8 -12.66 16.51 -5.94
C ARG A 8 -12.99 16.19 -4.49
N THR A 9 -14.23 15.84 -4.20
CA THR A 9 -14.68 15.47 -2.85
C THR A 9 -13.96 14.21 -2.39
N PHE A 10 -13.85 13.20 -3.26
CA PHE A 10 -13.09 11.99 -2.97
C PHE A 10 -11.63 12.29 -2.63
N ARG A 11 -10.94 13.09 -3.46
CA ARG A 11 -9.55 13.51 -3.20
C ARG A 11 -9.39 14.23 -1.86
N ALA A 12 -10.30 15.15 -1.53
CA ALA A 12 -10.29 15.83 -0.23
C ALA A 12 -10.51 14.86 0.95
N LEU A 13 -11.36 13.84 0.78
CA LEU A 13 -11.56 12.80 1.80
C LEU A 13 -10.30 11.94 1.98
N VAL A 14 -9.61 11.58 0.89
CA VAL A 14 -8.34 10.84 0.93
C VAL A 14 -7.28 11.66 1.69
N GLU A 15 -7.04 12.90 1.28
CA GLU A 15 -6.05 13.79 1.93
C GLU A 15 -6.36 13.99 3.42
N SER A 16 -7.62 14.20 3.76
CA SER A 16 -8.09 14.37 5.14
C SER A 16 -7.92 13.11 5.99
N ALA A 17 -8.10 11.93 5.42
CA ALA A 17 -7.88 10.65 6.10
C ALA A 17 -6.38 10.37 6.28
N ASP A 18 -5.57 10.60 5.25
CA ASP A 18 -4.12 10.39 5.29
C ASP A 18 -3.42 11.33 6.26
N GLN A 19 -3.84 12.60 6.34
CA GLN A 19 -3.32 13.55 7.33
C GLN A 19 -3.61 13.08 8.75
N LYS A 20 -4.79 12.51 9.00
CA LYS A 20 -5.15 11.92 10.30
C LYS A 20 -4.34 10.67 10.58
N PHE A 21 -4.13 9.82 9.57
CA PHE A 21 -3.33 8.61 9.68
C PHE A 21 -1.87 8.92 10.04
N ALA A 22 -1.25 9.90 9.38
CA ALA A 22 0.13 10.29 9.64
C ALA A 22 0.34 10.67 11.11
N ARG A 23 -0.58 11.44 11.69
CA ARG A 23 -0.54 11.84 13.11
C ARG A 23 -0.60 10.66 14.08
N VAL A 24 -1.19 9.52 13.70
CA VAL A 24 -1.27 8.33 14.56
C VAL A 24 -0.06 7.42 14.42
N ARG A 25 0.58 7.43 13.25
CA ARG A 25 1.82 6.68 13.01
C ARG A 25 2.97 7.19 13.88
N ASP A 26 3.02 8.48 14.13
CA ASP A 26 4.13 9.13 14.84
C ASP A 26 3.99 9.07 16.38
N VAL A 27 2.90 8.47 16.90
CA VAL A 27 2.69 8.25 18.35
C VAL A 27 3.39 6.95 18.79
N PRO A 28 4.13 6.94 19.92
CA PRO A 28 4.79 5.73 20.42
C PRO A 28 3.86 4.53 20.49
N THR A 29 4.36 3.37 20.05
CA THR A 29 3.62 2.09 20.06
C THR A 29 3.41 1.56 21.49
N TYR A 30 4.24 2.01 22.43
CA TYR A 30 4.21 1.63 23.84
C TYR A 30 3.74 2.81 24.70
N GLY A 31 2.75 2.55 25.54
CA GLY A 31 2.06 3.54 26.37
C GLY A 31 0.58 3.67 26.00
N ARG A 32 -0.28 3.96 26.98
CA ARG A 32 -1.69 4.32 26.76
C ARG A 32 -1.77 5.68 26.03
N GLY A 33 -1.35 5.72 24.77
CA GLY A 33 -1.67 6.82 23.86
C GLY A 33 -3.19 6.92 23.75
N PRO A 34 -3.77 8.12 23.61
CA PRO A 34 -5.18 8.27 23.88
C PRO A 34 -6.00 7.67 22.72
N ASN A 35 -6.77 6.63 23.08
CA ASN A 35 -7.51 5.70 22.21
C ASN A 35 -8.47 6.41 21.21
N HIS A 36 -8.80 7.68 21.46
CA HIS A 36 -9.64 8.51 20.60
C HIS A 36 -9.03 8.78 19.21
N TYR A 37 -7.70 8.68 19.07
CA TYR A 37 -7.06 8.87 17.76
C TYR A 37 -7.45 7.78 16.77
N PHE A 38 -7.41 6.50 17.18
CA PHE A 38 -7.83 5.37 16.35
C PHE A 38 -9.26 5.59 15.84
N GLN A 39 -10.20 5.92 16.73
CA GLN A 39 -11.59 6.16 16.36
C GLN A 39 -11.75 7.30 15.35
N LYS A 40 -11.00 8.40 15.50
CA LYS A 40 -11.03 9.54 14.56
C LYS A 40 -10.54 9.15 13.17
N VAL A 41 -9.42 8.42 13.09
CA VAL A 41 -8.86 8.01 11.78
C VAL A 41 -9.73 6.93 11.15
N PHE A 42 -10.18 5.96 11.93
CA PHE A 42 -11.05 4.88 11.48
C PHE A 42 -12.35 5.46 10.89
N LYS A 43 -13.01 6.38 11.60
CA LYS A 43 -14.22 7.06 11.10
C LYS A 43 -13.97 7.80 9.78
N ALA A 44 -12.80 8.41 9.60
CA ALA A 44 -12.45 9.08 8.35
C ALA A 44 -12.31 8.09 7.19
N TYR A 45 -11.63 6.96 7.39
CA TYR A 45 -11.51 5.92 6.37
C TYR A 45 -12.83 5.19 6.10
N THR A 46 -13.68 4.93 7.11
CA THR A 46 -15.02 4.35 6.88
C THR A 46 -15.87 5.25 6.00
N ARG A 47 -15.87 6.57 6.27
CA ARG A 47 -16.57 7.56 5.44
C ARG A 47 -16.02 7.59 4.02
N LEU A 48 -14.69 7.59 3.87
CA LEU A 48 -14.03 7.54 2.57
C LEU A 48 -14.40 6.28 1.78
N TRP A 49 -14.39 5.11 2.45
CA TRP A 49 -14.74 3.84 1.85
C TRP A 49 -16.18 3.81 1.36
N GLN A 50 -17.12 4.25 2.19
CA GLN A 50 -18.55 4.39 1.83
C GLN A 50 -18.72 5.30 0.62
N TYR A 51 -18.10 6.49 0.65
CA TYR A 51 -18.19 7.45 -0.46
C TYR A 51 -17.70 6.87 -1.79
N GLN A 52 -16.59 6.10 -1.74
CA GLN A 52 -16.07 5.43 -2.92
C GLN A 52 -17.03 4.35 -3.44
N GLN A 53 -17.65 3.56 -2.55
CA GLN A 53 -18.59 2.52 -2.96
C GLN A 53 -19.84 3.10 -3.62
N GLU A 54 -20.40 4.17 -3.06
CA GLU A 54 -21.61 4.84 -3.58
C GLU A 54 -21.37 5.53 -4.93
N ASN A 55 -20.16 6.04 -5.18
CA ASN A 55 -19.83 6.84 -6.37
C ASN A 55 -18.88 6.13 -7.34
N ARG A 56 -18.75 4.80 -7.25
CA ARG A 56 -17.70 4.02 -7.93
C ARG A 56 -17.61 4.28 -9.43
N LEU A 57 -18.74 4.28 -10.13
CA LEU A 57 -18.77 4.47 -11.59
C LEU A 57 -18.18 5.83 -11.99
N LYS A 58 -18.66 6.91 -11.38
CA LYS A 58 -18.19 8.28 -11.63
C LYS A 58 -16.72 8.46 -11.27
N LEU A 59 -16.25 7.79 -10.20
CA LEU A 59 -14.85 7.85 -9.82
C LEU A 59 -13.95 7.14 -10.83
N VAL A 60 -14.37 5.98 -11.34
CA VAL A 60 -13.63 5.24 -12.39
C VAL A 60 -13.59 6.05 -13.69
N GLU A 61 -14.72 6.67 -14.08
CA GLU A 61 -14.78 7.59 -15.23
C GLU A 61 -13.88 8.81 -15.06
N ALA A 62 -13.74 9.30 -13.82
CA ALA A 62 -12.81 10.38 -13.46
C ALA A 62 -11.35 9.93 -13.33
N GLY A 63 -11.04 8.66 -13.59
CA GLY A 63 -9.68 8.12 -13.63
C GLY A 63 -9.19 7.41 -12.36
N LEU A 64 -10.08 7.11 -11.39
CA LEU A 64 -9.72 6.33 -10.19
C LEU A 64 -9.13 4.97 -10.57
N GLN A 65 -7.91 4.72 -10.11
CA GLN A 65 -7.20 3.49 -10.37
C GLN A 65 -7.49 2.42 -9.32
N ARG A 66 -7.43 1.15 -9.71
CA ARG A 66 -7.67 0.01 -8.80
C ARG A 66 -6.68 -0.02 -7.64
N TRP A 67 -5.43 0.36 -7.87
CA TRP A 67 -4.39 0.37 -6.83
C TRP A 67 -4.68 1.42 -5.75
N GLU A 68 -5.37 2.52 -6.06
CA GLU A 68 -5.76 3.55 -5.08
C GLU A 68 -6.76 2.98 -4.07
N ILE A 69 -7.71 2.17 -4.55
CA ILE A 69 -8.65 1.46 -3.67
C ILE A 69 -7.91 0.43 -2.81
N GLY A 70 -6.92 -0.26 -3.38
CA GLY A 70 -6.03 -1.16 -2.65
C GLY A 70 -5.25 -0.45 -1.54
N GLU A 71 -4.79 0.79 -1.78
CA GLU A 71 -4.11 1.60 -0.78
C GLU A 71 -5.03 1.98 0.38
N ILE A 72 -6.26 2.42 0.09
CA ILE A 72 -7.27 2.72 1.13
C ILE A 72 -7.55 1.48 1.99
N ALA A 73 -7.80 0.33 1.35
CA ALA A 73 -8.01 -0.92 2.07
C ALA A 73 -6.78 -1.32 2.92
N SER A 74 -5.57 -1.13 2.38
CA SER A 74 -4.33 -1.41 3.12
C SER A 74 -4.16 -0.50 4.34
N ARG A 75 -4.59 0.77 4.26
CA ARG A 75 -4.59 1.70 5.41
C ARG A 75 -5.59 1.29 6.48
N ILE A 76 -6.77 0.82 6.10
CA ILE A 76 -7.75 0.28 7.05
C ILE A 76 -7.19 -0.94 7.78
N GLY A 77 -6.58 -1.89 7.04
CA GLY A 77 -5.88 -3.03 7.64
C GLY A 77 -4.77 -2.60 8.61
N GLN A 78 -3.98 -1.58 8.26
CA GLN A 78 -2.96 -1.01 9.14
C GLN A 78 -3.54 -0.43 10.44
N LEU A 79 -4.72 0.20 10.39
CA LEU A 79 -5.38 0.70 11.60
C LEU A 79 -5.74 -0.44 12.53
N TYR A 80 -6.33 -1.52 12.00
CA TYR A 80 -6.65 -2.71 12.75
C TYR A 80 -5.39 -3.33 13.38
N PHE A 81 -4.33 -3.52 12.59
CA PHE A 81 -3.06 -4.02 13.10
C PHE A 81 -2.47 -3.12 14.19
N GLY A 82 -2.51 -1.80 14.01
CA GLY A 82 -2.06 -0.83 15.01
C GLY A 82 -2.87 -0.89 16.30
N GLN A 83 -4.16 -1.21 16.24
CA GLN A 83 -4.99 -1.42 17.43
C GLN A 83 -4.62 -2.73 18.13
N TYR A 84 -4.41 -3.81 17.37
CA TYR A 84 -3.89 -5.07 17.90
C TYR A 84 -2.58 -4.87 18.67
N MET A 85 -1.62 -4.12 18.12
CA MET A 85 -0.34 -3.87 18.80
C MET A 85 -0.48 -3.15 20.14
N ARG A 86 -1.57 -2.39 20.35
CA ARG A 86 -1.82 -1.66 21.61
C ARG A 86 -2.63 -2.45 22.62
N THR A 87 -3.62 -3.23 22.16
CA THR A 87 -4.56 -3.93 23.06
C THR A 87 -4.29 -5.41 23.18
N SER A 88 -3.50 -5.98 22.28
CA SER A 88 -3.26 -7.42 22.12
C SER A 88 -4.54 -8.23 21.85
N GLU A 89 -5.62 -7.60 21.41
CA GLU A 89 -6.88 -8.29 21.11
C GLU A 89 -6.85 -8.93 19.72
N ALA A 90 -6.87 -10.26 19.66
CA ALA A 90 -6.75 -11.04 18.43
C ALA A 90 -7.80 -10.70 17.36
N ARG A 91 -8.99 -10.23 17.74
CA ARG A 91 -10.04 -9.79 16.79
C ARG A 91 -9.52 -8.74 15.81
N PHE A 92 -8.71 -7.78 16.26
CA PHE A 92 -8.19 -6.74 15.38
C PHE A 92 -7.10 -7.27 14.44
N LEU A 93 -6.33 -8.28 14.88
CA LEU A 93 -5.37 -8.95 14.01
C LEU A 93 -6.10 -9.71 12.88
N LEU A 94 -7.21 -10.39 13.21
CA LEU A 94 -8.05 -11.08 12.23
C LEU A 94 -8.68 -10.12 11.23
N GLU A 95 -9.21 -8.98 11.68
CA GLU A 95 -9.73 -7.94 10.78
C GLU A 95 -8.65 -7.43 9.82
N SER A 96 -7.43 -7.16 10.32
CA SER A 96 -6.32 -6.78 9.44
C SER A 96 -6.02 -7.85 8.38
N TYR A 97 -6.08 -9.13 8.75
CA TYR A 97 -5.87 -10.24 7.83
C TYR A 97 -6.95 -10.27 6.74
N ILE A 98 -8.23 -10.15 7.11
CA ILE A 98 -9.36 -10.14 6.17
C ILE A 98 -9.19 -9.03 5.14
N PHE A 99 -8.81 -7.82 5.57
CA PHE A 99 -8.53 -6.72 4.65
C PHE A 99 -7.38 -7.02 3.70
N TYR A 100 -6.28 -7.62 4.18
CA TYR A 100 -5.14 -7.93 3.33
C TYR A 100 -5.40 -9.07 2.35
N GLU A 101 -6.07 -10.13 2.79
CA GLU A 101 -6.50 -11.23 1.93
C GLU A 101 -7.48 -10.73 0.85
N ALA A 102 -8.42 -9.86 1.23
CA ALA A 102 -9.33 -9.19 0.31
C ALA A 102 -8.59 -8.38 -0.77
N ILE A 103 -7.48 -7.73 -0.43
CA ILE A 103 -6.66 -6.97 -1.39
C ILE A 103 -5.93 -7.91 -2.34
N LEU A 104 -5.34 -8.99 -1.81
CA LEU A 104 -4.63 -10.00 -2.59
C LEU A 104 -5.56 -10.66 -3.61
N ASN A 105 -6.72 -11.15 -3.16
CA ASN A 105 -7.67 -11.89 -3.98
C ASN A 105 -8.31 -11.03 -5.07
N ARG A 106 -8.54 -9.75 -4.80
CA ARG A 106 -9.06 -8.80 -5.80
C ARG A 106 -8.00 -8.25 -6.74
N GLY A 107 -6.72 -8.56 -6.51
CA GLY A 107 -5.62 -8.14 -7.38
C GLY A 107 -5.54 -6.62 -7.56
N TYR A 108 -5.74 -5.82 -6.50
CA TYR A 108 -5.78 -4.36 -6.63
C TYR A 108 -4.50 -3.73 -7.18
N PHE A 109 -3.35 -4.40 -7.00
CA PHE A 109 -2.06 -3.97 -7.54
C PHE A 109 -1.70 -4.61 -8.89
N GLN A 110 -2.56 -5.46 -9.45
CA GLN A 110 -2.34 -6.06 -10.77
C GLN A 110 -2.59 -5.03 -11.88
N GLY A 111 -1.71 -4.97 -12.88
CA GLY A 111 -1.86 -4.12 -14.07
C GLY A 111 -0.98 -2.87 -14.11
N SER A 112 -0.18 -2.60 -13.07
CA SER A 112 0.77 -1.46 -13.01
C SER A 112 2.12 -1.80 -13.67
N LYS A 113 2.12 -2.12 -14.97
CA LYS A 113 3.34 -2.51 -15.71
C LYS A 113 3.74 -1.44 -16.74
N GLY A 114 4.94 -0.86 -16.60
CA GLY A 114 5.67 -0.22 -17.70
C GLY A 114 6.06 1.27 -17.59
N SER A 115 5.78 2.00 -16.51
CA SER A 115 6.06 3.44 -16.37
C SER A 115 6.80 3.82 -15.08
N MET A 116 7.48 4.98 -15.06
CA MET A 116 8.07 5.55 -13.82
C MET A 116 7.00 5.81 -12.75
N LYS A 117 5.76 6.14 -13.14
CA LYS A 117 4.60 6.20 -12.22
C LYS A 117 4.29 4.84 -11.58
N ASP A 118 4.59 3.74 -12.26
CA ASP A 118 4.39 2.40 -11.72
C ASP A 118 5.38 2.09 -10.60
N LEU A 119 6.58 2.70 -10.58
CA LEU A 119 7.55 2.44 -9.51
C LEU A 119 6.99 2.84 -8.14
N GLY A 120 6.28 3.97 -8.05
CA GLY A 120 5.59 4.39 -6.82
C GLY A 120 4.51 3.39 -6.39
N VAL A 121 3.76 2.83 -7.34
CA VAL A 121 2.75 1.81 -7.07
C VAL A 121 3.40 0.50 -6.61
N ARG A 122 4.54 0.11 -7.21
CA ARG A 122 5.32 -1.07 -6.82
C ARG A 122 5.85 -0.95 -5.39
N PHE A 123 6.32 0.23 -4.97
CA PHE A 123 6.69 0.46 -3.58
C PHE A 123 5.50 0.32 -2.63
N LYS A 124 4.30 0.78 -3.02
CA LYS A 124 3.08 0.59 -2.23
C LYS A 124 2.72 -0.90 -2.13
N GLU A 125 2.83 -1.64 -3.23
CA GLU A 125 2.58 -3.08 -3.30
C GLU A 125 3.59 -3.88 -2.44
N LEU A 126 4.89 -3.55 -2.51
CA LEU A 126 5.92 -4.14 -1.64
C LEU A 126 5.59 -3.94 -0.16
N ARG A 127 5.26 -2.69 0.22
CA ARG A 127 4.88 -2.40 1.61
C ARG A 127 3.59 -3.11 2.02
N PHE A 128 2.66 -3.34 1.08
CA PHE A 128 1.47 -4.13 1.34
C PHE A 128 1.84 -5.60 1.65
N TYR A 129 2.61 -6.26 0.76
CA TYR A 129 3.03 -7.65 0.97
C TYR A 129 3.83 -7.82 2.27
N ALA A 130 4.75 -6.92 2.59
CA ALA A 130 5.52 -6.99 3.84
C ALA A 130 4.62 -6.97 5.09
N ARG A 131 3.58 -6.13 5.09
CA ARG A 131 2.61 -6.08 6.20
C ARG A 131 1.73 -7.32 6.24
N PHE A 132 1.31 -7.83 5.08
CA PHE A 132 0.49 -9.02 5.03
C PHE A 132 1.26 -10.26 5.48
N LEU A 133 2.55 -10.36 5.12
CA LEU A 133 3.46 -11.38 5.64
C LEU A 133 3.51 -11.36 7.17
N LEU A 134 3.73 -10.19 7.77
CA LEU A 134 3.77 -10.03 9.22
C LEU A 134 2.47 -10.51 9.89
N VAL A 135 1.31 -10.09 9.39
CA VAL A 135 0.02 -10.50 9.96
C VAL A 135 -0.24 -11.99 9.77
N SER A 136 0.13 -12.55 8.62
CA SER A 136 -0.04 -13.98 8.34
C SER A 136 0.85 -14.85 9.23
N LEU A 137 2.08 -14.39 9.52
CA LEU A 137 2.99 -15.03 10.46
C LEU A 137 2.43 -15.03 11.89
N LEU A 138 1.93 -13.88 12.36
CA LEU A 138 1.34 -13.76 13.69
C LEU A 138 0.09 -14.63 13.88
N LEU A 139 -0.66 -14.87 12.81
CA LEU A 139 -1.82 -15.79 12.81
C LEU A 139 -1.46 -17.24 12.46
N ASN A 140 -0.18 -17.57 12.31
CA ASN A 140 0.32 -18.89 11.93
C ASN A 140 -0.33 -19.48 10.66
N ARG A 141 -0.61 -18.63 9.66
CA ARG A 141 -1.18 -19.02 8.36
C ARG A 141 -0.08 -19.45 7.39
N SER A 142 0.56 -20.57 7.66
CA SER A 142 1.77 -21.03 6.97
C SER A 142 1.62 -21.15 5.45
N GLU A 143 0.49 -21.65 4.95
CA GLU A 143 0.21 -21.72 3.51
C GLU A 143 0.19 -20.33 2.86
N MET A 144 -0.55 -19.38 3.47
CA MET A 144 -0.59 -18.00 3.00
C MET A 144 0.79 -17.34 3.05
N VAL A 145 1.57 -17.60 4.10
CA VAL A 145 2.96 -17.11 4.20
C VAL A 145 3.80 -17.57 3.01
N ARG A 146 3.73 -18.85 2.62
CA ARG A 146 4.48 -19.34 1.44
C ARG A 146 4.10 -18.59 0.18
N VAL A 147 2.79 -18.47 -0.10
CA VAL A 147 2.27 -17.72 -1.25
C VAL A 147 2.77 -16.27 -1.25
N LEU A 148 2.74 -15.62 -0.09
CA LEU A 148 3.16 -14.23 0.04
C LEU A 148 4.68 -14.05 -0.13
N VAL A 149 5.49 -14.98 0.37
CA VAL A 149 6.96 -14.94 0.21
C VAL A 149 7.33 -15.07 -1.27
N GLU A 150 6.71 -16.00 -2.00
CA GLU A 150 6.96 -16.16 -3.44
C GLU A 150 6.59 -14.90 -4.22
N ARG A 151 5.41 -14.33 -3.96
CA ARG A 151 4.96 -13.09 -4.61
C ARG A 151 5.84 -11.89 -4.26
N PHE A 152 6.24 -11.77 -2.99
CA PHE A 152 7.12 -10.70 -2.53
C PHE A 152 8.49 -10.79 -3.20
N ARG A 153 9.07 -11.99 -3.27
CA ARG A 153 10.35 -12.23 -3.95
C ARG A 153 10.28 -11.87 -5.43
N ALA A 154 9.26 -12.36 -6.14
CA ALA A 154 9.06 -12.03 -7.55
C ALA A 154 8.96 -10.52 -7.77
N LEU A 155 8.22 -9.82 -6.90
CA LEU A 155 8.06 -8.36 -6.98
C LEU A 155 9.38 -7.61 -6.71
N VAL A 156 10.19 -8.08 -5.75
CA VAL A 156 11.52 -7.51 -5.47
C VAL A 156 12.43 -7.69 -6.68
N ASP A 157 12.45 -8.87 -7.29
CA ASP A 157 13.29 -9.16 -8.44
C ASP A 157 12.86 -8.34 -9.67
N ASP A 158 11.56 -8.20 -9.93
CA ASP A 158 11.01 -7.28 -10.95
C ASP A 158 11.47 -5.82 -10.72
N CYS A 159 11.46 -5.38 -9.46
CA CYS A 159 11.87 -4.02 -9.10
C CYS A 159 13.37 -3.80 -9.33
N LYS A 160 14.23 -4.78 -9.02
CA LYS A 160 15.68 -4.71 -9.29
C LYS A 160 15.97 -4.57 -10.79
N VAL A 161 15.31 -5.38 -11.62
CA VAL A 161 15.45 -5.32 -13.08
C VAL A 161 15.03 -3.95 -13.61
N THR A 162 13.85 -3.47 -13.18
CA THR A 162 13.33 -2.17 -13.60
C THR A 162 14.27 -1.02 -13.20
N PHE A 163 14.81 -1.07 -11.98
CA PHE A 163 15.77 -0.08 -11.50
C PHE A 163 17.06 -0.08 -12.33
N ARG A 164 17.63 -1.26 -12.65
CA ARG A 164 18.82 -1.37 -13.51
C ARG A 164 18.57 -0.75 -14.88
N VAL A 165 17.42 -1.03 -15.50
CA VAL A 165 17.05 -0.47 -16.81
C VAL A 165 16.93 1.06 -16.76
N ILE A 166 16.27 1.61 -15.74
CA ILE A 166 16.14 3.07 -15.57
C ILE A 166 17.52 3.71 -15.35
N SER A 167 18.36 3.10 -14.52
CA SER A 167 19.72 3.57 -14.25
C SER A 167 20.55 3.63 -15.53
N LEU A 168 20.50 2.57 -16.36
CA LEU A 168 21.17 2.53 -17.66
C LEU A 168 20.63 3.58 -18.64
N TYR A 169 19.31 3.78 -18.68
CA TYR A 169 18.69 4.81 -19.52
C TYR A 169 19.14 6.23 -19.13
N ILE A 170 19.14 6.54 -17.83
CA ILE A 170 19.58 7.84 -17.30
C ILE A 170 21.07 8.04 -17.61
N SER A 171 21.90 7.03 -17.36
CA SER A 171 23.34 7.07 -17.66
C SER A 171 23.59 7.33 -19.15
N ARG A 172 22.92 6.61 -20.06
CA ARG A 172 23.05 6.85 -21.52
C ARG A 172 22.59 8.23 -21.96
N LYS A 173 21.54 8.78 -21.33
CA LYS A 173 20.94 10.06 -21.73
C LYS A 173 21.70 11.28 -21.21
N TYR A 174 22.30 11.19 -20.02
CA TYR A 174 22.90 12.33 -19.33
C TYR A 174 24.39 12.18 -19.04
N MET A 175 24.98 11.00 -19.24
CA MET A 175 26.41 10.72 -19.07
C MET A 175 26.96 9.83 -20.22
N PRO A 176 26.86 10.26 -21.49
CA PRO A 176 27.19 9.41 -22.65
C PRO A 176 28.67 9.02 -22.76
N SER A 177 29.58 9.70 -22.03
CA SER A 177 31.02 9.45 -22.04
C SER A 177 31.53 8.60 -20.86
N VAL A 178 30.65 8.16 -19.94
CA VAL A 178 31.03 7.25 -18.86
C VAL A 178 30.71 5.82 -19.28
N VAL A 179 31.73 5.05 -19.64
CA VAL A 179 31.62 3.60 -19.76
C VAL A 179 31.25 3.08 -18.37
N VAL A 180 29.99 2.68 -18.20
CA VAL A 180 29.55 2.04 -16.96
C VAL A 180 30.30 0.73 -16.85
N ALA A 181 31.35 0.71 -16.03
CA ALA A 181 31.98 -0.53 -15.60
C ALA A 181 30.87 -1.38 -14.97
N ASP A 182 30.66 -2.59 -15.52
CA ASP A 182 29.74 -3.56 -14.98
C ASP A 182 30.14 -3.83 -13.52
N TYR A 183 29.33 -3.37 -12.56
CA TYR A 183 29.44 -3.71 -11.14
C TYR A 183 29.00 -5.17 -10.89
N SER A 184 29.40 -6.08 -11.77
CA SER A 184 29.05 -7.50 -11.76
C SER A 184 30.07 -8.34 -10.98
N SER A 185 31.17 -7.76 -10.50
CA SER A 185 32.31 -8.52 -9.96
C SER A 185 32.57 -8.39 -8.45
N GLU A 186 31.71 -7.73 -7.67
CA GLU A 186 31.93 -7.57 -6.21
C GLU A 186 30.74 -8.01 -5.34
N LEU A 187 30.07 -9.11 -5.70
CA LEU A 187 29.20 -9.84 -4.77
C LEU A 187 29.42 -11.34 -4.94
N PHE A 188 30.53 -11.82 -4.37
CA PHE A 188 30.64 -13.18 -3.82
C PHE A 188 30.25 -13.13 -2.35
#